data_AF-A0A957ZSU3-F1
#
_entry.id   AF-A0A957ZSU3-F1
#
_cell.length_a   1.000
_cell.length_b   1.000
_cell.length_c   1.000
_cell.angle_alpha   90.00
_cell.angle_beta   90.00
_cell.angle_gamma   90.00
#
_symmetry.space_group_name_H-M   'P 1'
#
loop_
_entity.id
_entity.type
_entity.pdbx_description
1 polymer ?
#
loop_
_entity_poly.entity_id
_entity_poly.type
_entity_poly.pdbx_seq_one_letter_code
_entity_poly.pdbx_strand_id
1 'polypeptide(L)'
;MAEFFSAETLIALATLTALEIVLGIDNVIFIAILSAKLPVEQQDRARLTGIALAVITRILLLFSITWIMRLTAPLFTIFGNEISGRDLILLLGGLFLIGKSTFEIHEKLEAEEHERAAQVRATFASVVAQIVIIDIVFSLDSVITAVGISGNLWVMVPAVLIAAVVMLVFSGPIAR
;
A
#
# COMPACT_ATOMS: atom_id res chain seq x y z
N MET A 1 -0.83 24.14 18.31
CA MET A 1 0.63 23.92 18.45
C MET A 1 0.99 23.05 19.66
N ALA A 2 0.34 23.21 20.81
CA ALA A 2 0.60 22.37 22.00
C ALA A 2 0.09 20.91 21.91
N GLU A 3 -0.84 20.59 21.00
CA GLU A 3 -1.38 19.22 20.84
C GLU A 3 -0.48 18.26 20.03
N PHE A 4 0.50 18.77 19.28
CA PHE A 4 1.42 17.94 18.48
C PHE A 4 2.43 17.16 19.32
N PHE A 5 2.75 17.65 20.52
CA PHE A 5 3.74 17.05 21.42
C PHE A 5 3.10 16.46 22.69
N SER A 6 1.79 16.15 22.63
CA SER A 6 1.21 15.36 23.71
C SER A 6 1.84 13.96 23.72
N ALA A 7 1.96 13.36 24.90
CA ALA A 7 2.50 12.00 25.04
C ALA A 7 1.70 11.00 24.19
N GLU A 8 0.39 11.19 24.07
CA GLU A 8 -0.51 10.36 23.28
C GLU A 8 -0.20 10.44 21.78
N THR A 9 -0.02 11.65 21.23
CA THR A 9 0.34 11.85 19.82
C THR A 9 1.69 11.24 19.48
N LEU A 10 2.67 11.38 20.39
CA LEU A 10 4.01 10.80 20.22
C LEU A 10 4.00 9.27 20.26
N ILE A 11 3.22 8.68 21.18
CA ILE A 11 3.05 7.22 21.25
C ILE A 11 2.36 6.72 19.99
N ALA A 12 1.27 7.36 19.56
CA ALA A 12 0.58 6.99 18.33
C ALA A 12 1.49 7.10 17.10
N LEU A 13 2.28 8.17 17.00
CA LEU A 13 3.26 8.35 15.93
C LEU A 13 4.30 7.23 15.95
N ALA A 14 4.86 6.91 17.11
CA ALA A 14 5.86 5.86 17.26
C ALA A 14 5.29 4.48 16.91
N THR A 15 4.10 4.14 17.40
CA THR A 15 3.41 2.89 17.10
C THR A 15 3.09 2.77 15.62
N LEU A 16 2.52 3.82 15.01
CA LEU A 16 2.21 3.83 13.58
C LEU A 16 3.47 3.73 12.72
N THR A 17 4.54 4.44 13.09
CA THR A 17 5.82 4.37 12.38
C THR A 17 6.38 2.95 12.47
N ALA A 18 6.35 2.33 13.65
CA ALA A 18 6.81 0.94 13.82
C ALA A 18 6.00 -0.04 12.97
N LEU A 19 4.67 0.08 12.96
CA LEU A 19 3.80 -0.77 12.14
C LEU A 19 4.04 -0.55 10.64
N GLU A 20 4.12 0.70 10.19
CA GLU A 20 4.42 1.01 8.78
C GLU A 20 5.80 0.52 8.35
N ILE A 21 6.79 0.48 9.26
CA ILE A 21 8.10 -0.14 8.96
C ILE A 21 7.95 -1.65 8.84
N VAL A 22 7.33 -2.32 9.81
CA VAL A 22 7.16 -3.79 9.81
C VAL A 22 6.37 -4.27 8.60
N LEU A 23 5.22 -3.65 8.35
CA LEU A 23 4.38 -3.91 7.18
C LEU A 23 5.03 -3.40 5.87
N GLY A 24 5.91 -2.39 5.97
CA GLY A 24 6.63 -1.79 4.86
C GLY A 24 7.77 -2.65 4.31
N ILE A 25 8.27 -3.62 5.07
CA ILE A 25 9.35 -4.52 4.64
C ILE A 25 8.93 -5.29 3.39
N ASP A 26 7.70 -5.80 3.34
CA ASP A 26 7.18 -6.53 2.18
C ASP A 26 7.24 -5.66 0.92
N ASN A 27 6.83 -4.40 1.03
CA ASN A 27 6.87 -3.45 -0.09
C ASN A 27 8.28 -3.21 -0.62
N VAL A 28 9.29 -3.08 0.26
CA VAL A 28 10.70 -2.92 -0.17
C VAL A 28 11.22 -4.20 -0.82
N ILE A 29 10.88 -5.37 -0.28
CA ILE A 29 11.27 -6.66 -0.85
C ILE A 29 10.69 -6.81 -2.26
N PHE A 30 9.40 -6.52 -2.47
CA PHE A 30 8.78 -6.57 -3.79
C PHE A 30 9.43 -5.59 -4.78
N ILE A 31 9.73 -4.35 -4.34
CA ILE A 31 10.45 -3.37 -5.16
C ILE A 31 11.83 -3.90 -5.56
N ALA A 32 12.57 -4.52 -4.64
CA ALA A 32 13.87 -5.10 -4.92
C ALA A 32 13.79 -6.26 -5.91
N ILE A 33 12.85 -7.19 -5.71
CA ILE A 33 12.62 -8.35 -6.59
C ILE A 33 12.27 -7.90 -8.01
N LEU A 34 11.37 -6.93 -8.15
CA LEU A 34 10.95 -6.42 -9.46
C LEU A 34 12.06 -5.63 -10.15
N SER A 35 12.78 -4.81 -9.40
CA SER A 35 13.90 -4.03 -9.94
C SER A 35 15.05 -4.92 -10.40
N ALA A 36 15.27 -6.07 -9.76
CA ALA A 36 16.29 -7.04 -10.16
C ALA A 36 16.04 -7.68 -11.55
N LYS A 37 14.83 -7.54 -12.12
CA LYS A 37 14.51 -7.96 -13.49
C LYS A 37 15.11 -7.04 -14.56
N LEU A 38 15.59 -5.86 -14.18
CA LEU A 38 16.22 -4.89 -15.09
C LEU A 38 17.73 -5.11 -15.19
N PRO A 39 18.38 -4.61 -16.27
CA PRO A 39 19.85 -4.54 -16.34
C PRO A 39 20.42 -3.84 -15.10
N VAL A 40 21.59 -4.29 -14.63
CA VAL A 40 22.23 -3.87 -13.36
C VAL A 40 22.34 -2.35 -13.26
N GLU A 41 22.57 -1.67 -14.38
CA GLU A 41 22.74 -0.22 -14.46
C GLU A 41 21.44 0.56 -14.18
N GLN A 42 20.28 -0.10 -14.29
CA GLN A 42 18.96 0.51 -14.12
C GLN A 42 18.28 0.13 -12.80
N GLN A 43 18.75 -0.92 -12.11
CA GLN A 43 18.10 -1.46 -10.92
C GLN A 43 18.01 -0.41 -9.80
N ASP A 44 19.10 0.30 -9.53
CA ASP A 44 19.16 1.33 -8.49
C ASP A 44 18.18 2.47 -8.78
N ARG A 45 18.10 2.91 -10.04
CA ARG A 45 17.16 3.95 -10.47
C ARG A 45 15.72 3.47 -10.36
N ALA A 46 15.45 2.21 -10.69
CA ALA A 46 14.11 1.62 -10.59
C ALA A 46 13.67 1.50 -9.15
N ARG A 47 14.56 1.09 -8.23
CA ARG A 47 14.26 1.05 -6.79
C ARG A 47 13.95 2.44 -6.24
N LEU A 48 14.82 3.43 -6.49
CA LEU A 48 14.62 4.79 -5.99
C LEU A 48 13.33 5.42 -6.53
N THR A 49 13.09 5.26 -7.84
CA THR A 49 11.88 5.77 -8.49
C THR A 49 10.64 5.05 -7.98
N GLY A 50 10.72 3.73 -7.82
CA GLY A 50 9.65 2.89 -7.28
C GLY A 50 9.28 3.29 -5.85
N ILE A 51 10.26 3.48 -4.96
CA ILE A 51 10.02 3.92 -3.58
C ILE A 51 9.43 5.33 -3.55
N ALA A 52 9.97 6.27 -4.34
CA ALA A 52 9.43 7.63 -4.39
C ALA A 52 7.96 7.65 -4.85
N LEU A 53 7.64 6.88 -5.89
CA LEU A 53 6.26 6.75 -6.38
C LEU A 53 5.37 6.04 -5.35
N ALA A 54 5.85 4.98 -4.70
CA ALA A 54 5.12 4.25 -3.67
C ALA A 54 4.71 5.15 -2.49
N VAL A 55 5.60 6.04 -2.05
CA VAL A 55 5.28 7.01 -0.99
C VAL A 55 4.20 7.99 -1.44
N ILE A 56 4.30 8.49 -2.68
CA ILE A 56 3.29 9.39 -3.24
C ILE A 56 1.94 8.70 -3.33
N THR A 57 1.89 7.49 -3.89
CA THR A 57 0.64 6.72 -4.02
C THR A 57 0.04 6.40 -2.66
N ARG A 58 0.86 6.05 -1.68
CA ARG A 58 0.43 5.80 -0.30
C ARG A 58 -0.18 7.02 0.36
N ILE A 59 0.42 8.20 0.20
CA ILE A 59 -0.15 9.45 0.72
C ILE A 59 -1.49 9.74 0.05
N LEU A 60 -1.58 9.60 -1.27
CA LEU A 60 -2.84 9.79 -2.01
C LEU A 60 -3.92 8.80 -1.54
N LEU A 61 -3.56 7.54 -1.33
CA LEU A 61 -4.42 6.50 -0.78
C LEU A 61 -4.91 6.84 0.63
N LEU A 62 -4.01 7.29 1.49
CA LEU A 62 -4.31 7.72 2.85
C LEU A 62 -5.32 8.87 2.87
N PHE A 63 -5.16 9.88 2.02
CA PHE A 63 -6.14 10.95 1.87
C PHE A 63 -7.48 10.41 1.33
N SER A 64 -7.44 9.54 0.33
CA SER A 64 -8.64 8.96 -0.30
C SER A 64 -9.45 8.12 0.68
N ILE A 65 -8.79 7.22 1.42
CA ILE A 65 -9.44 6.40 2.46
C ILE A 65 -9.95 7.27 3.59
N THR A 66 -9.16 8.23 4.08
CA THR A 66 -9.63 9.11 5.15
C THR A 66 -10.87 9.90 4.74
N TRP A 67 -10.96 10.31 3.48
CA TRP A 67 -12.16 10.94 2.94
C TRP A 67 -13.35 9.96 2.87
N ILE A 68 -13.14 8.74 2.35
CA ILE A 68 -14.17 7.69 2.33
C ILE A 68 -14.68 7.39 3.75
N MET A 69 -13.78 7.35 4.73
CA MET A 69 -14.12 7.03 6.12
C MET A 69 -14.98 8.09 6.80
N ARG A 70 -15.08 9.30 6.23
CA ARG A 70 -16.01 10.36 6.67
C ARG A 70 -17.42 10.19 6.10
N LEU A 71 -17.64 9.27 5.15
CA LEU A 71 -18.97 8.95 4.60
C LEU A 71 -19.78 8.08 5.56
N THR A 72 -19.92 8.53 6.81
CA THR A 72 -20.63 7.82 7.89
C THR A 72 -22.12 8.15 7.96
N ALA A 73 -22.58 9.14 7.18
CA ALA A 73 -24.00 9.48 7.11
C ALA A 73 -24.81 8.25 6.65
N PRO A 74 -25.86 7.85 7.39
CA PRO A 74 -26.66 6.68 7.05
C PRO A 74 -27.46 6.94 5.78
N LEU A 75 -27.32 6.07 4.78
CA LEU A 75 -28.03 6.14 3.51
C LEU A 75 -29.40 5.44 3.60
N PHE A 76 -29.43 4.27 4.24
CA PHE A 76 -30.63 3.48 4.46
C PHE A 76 -30.42 2.51 5.63
N THR A 77 -31.51 1.99 6.19
CA THR A 77 -31.48 1.04 7.29
C THR A 77 -31.97 -0.33 6.84
N ILE A 78 -31.26 -1.40 7.21
CA ILE A 78 -31.64 -2.79 6.93
C ILE A 78 -31.62 -3.58 8.24
N PHE A 79 -32.74 -4.22 8.61
CA PHE A 79 -32.86 -5.01 9.84
C PHE A 79 -32.42 -4.26 11.12
N GLY A 80 -32.61 -2.94 11.17
CA GLY A 80 -32.19 -2.10 12.29
C GLY A 80 -30.73 -1.65 12.27
N ASN A 81 -29.94 -2.04 11.27
CA ASN A 81 -28.57 -1.55 11.07
C ASN A 81 -28.55 -0.41 10.05
N GLU A 82 -27.92 0.71 10.43
CA GLU A 82 -27.69 1.84 9.55
C GLU A 82 -26.51 1.55 8.60
N ILE A 83 -26.74 1.63 7.29
CA ILE A 83 -25.70 1.43 6.26
C ILE A 83 -25.28 2.79 5.71
N SER A 84 -23.99 3.10 5.83
CA SER A 84 -23.40 4.34 5.31
C SER A 84 -22.70 4.13 3.97
N GLY A 85 -22.37 5.23 3.29
CA GLY A 85 -21.62 5.18 2.03
C GLY A 85 -20.24 4.53 2.17
N ARG A 86 -19.57 4.73 3.31
CA ARG A 86 -18.34 4.04 3.67
C ARG A 86 -18.53 2.53 3.66
N ASP A 87 -19.58 2.05 4.31
CA ASP A 87 -19.81 0.61 4.50
C ASP A 87 -20.10 -0.07 3.14
N LEU A 88 -20.81 0.63 2.25
CA LEU A 88 -21.05 0.16 0.88
C LEU A 88 -19.75 0.10 0.07
N ILE A 89 -18.91 1.13 0.13
CA ILE A 89 -17.62 1.16 -0.59
C ILE A 89 -16.70 0.05 -0.08
N LEU A 90 -16.59 -0.14 1.24
CA LEU A 90 -15.77 -1.20 1.82
C LEU A 90 -16.29 -2.60 1.48
N LEU A 91 -17.60 -2.80 1.50
CA LEU A 91 -18.22 -4.09 1.17
C LEU A 91 -18.05 -4.43 -0.31
N LEU A 92 -18.29 -3.46 -1.21
CA LEU A 92 -18.09 -3.64 -2.65
C LEU A 92 -16.60 -3.83 -2.98
N GLY A 93 -15.71 -3.03 -2.38
CA GLY A 93 -14.27 -3.14 -2.58
C GLY A 93 -13.72 -4.49 -2.07
N GLY A 94 -14.12 -4.92 -0.87
CA GLY A 94 -13.75 -6.21 -0.32
C GLY A 94 -14.24 -7.39 -1.16
N LEU A 95 -15.51 -7.34 -1.61
CA LEU A 95 -16.07 -8.39 -2.47
C LEU A 95 -15.38 -8.43 -3.84
N PHE A 96 -15.05 -7.26 -4.40
CA PHE A 96 -14.28 -7.15 -5.64
C PHE A 96 -12.89 -7.78 -5.48
N LEU A 97 -12.18 -7.49 -4.39
CA LEU A 97 -10.86 -8.08 -4.13
C LEU A 97 -10.94 -9.60 -3.97
N ILE A 98 -11.90 -10.12 -3.20
CA ILE A 98 -12.10 -11.57 -3.04
C ILE A 98 -12.38 -12.21 -4.41
N GLY A 99 -13.29 -11.64 -5.20
CA GLY A 99 -13.62 -12.14 -6.52
C GLY A 99 -12.41 -12.14 -7.45
N LYS A 100 -11.70 -11.01 -7.56
CA LYS A 100 -10.52 -10.87 -8.41
C LYS A 100 -9.40 -11.81 -7.98
N SER A 101 -9.09 -11.89 -6.68
CA SER A 101 -8.09 -12.82 -6.15
C SER A 101 -8.47 -14.28 -6.43
N THR A 102 -9.75 -14.64 -6.34
CA THR A 102 -10.24 -15.99 -6.68
C THR A 102 -10.04 -16.28 -8.17
N PHE A 103 -10.39 -15.34 -9.05
CA PHE A 103 -10.17 -15.48 -10.49
C PHE A 103 -8.68 -15.56 -10.84
N GLU A 104 -7.85 -14.69 -10.27
CA GLU A 104 -6.39 -14.73 -10.50
C GLU A 104 -5.75 -16.03 -10.00
N ILE A 105 -6.24 -16.59 -8.87
CA ILE A 105 -5.78 -17.89 -8.37
C ILE A 105 -6.23 -19.01 -9.30
N HIS A 106 -7.50 -18.99 -9.75
CA HIS A 106 -8.03 -20.00 -10.66
C HIS A 106 -7.31 -20.00 -12.02
N GLU A 107 -7.06 -18.82 -12.58
CA GLU A 107 -6.34 -18.65 -13.84
C GLU A 107 -4.88 -19.09 -13.73
N LYS A 108 -4.20 -18.82 -12.59
CA LYS A 108 -2.84 -19.33 -12.34
C LYS A 108 -2.78 -20.84 -12.13
N LEU A 109 -3.86 -21.47 -11.65
CA LEU A 109 -3.97 -22.92 -11.48
C LEU A 109 -4.29 -23.63 -12.79
N GLU A 110 -5.06 -23.00 -13.69
CA GLU A 110 -5.35 -23.53 -15.03
C GLU A 110 -4.20 -23.28 -16.03
N ALA A 111 -3.41 -22.22 -15.83
CA ALA A 111 -2.30 -21.85 -16.70
C ALA A 111 -1.02 -22.72 -16.52
N GLU A 112 -1.06 -23.82 -15.75
CA GLU A 112 0.08 -24.75 -15.67
C GLU A 112 0.34 -25.52 -16.99
N GLU A 113 -0.57 -25.50 -17.98
CA GLU A 113 -0.36 -26.32 -19.17
C GLU A 113 0.24 -25.60 -20.40
N HIS A 114 0.09 -24.30 -20.62
CA HIS A 114 0.66 -23.66 -21.83
C HIS A 114 1.21 -22.26 -21.55
N GLU A 115 2.54 -22.09 -21.53
CA GLU A 115 3.18 -20.95 -22.22
C GLU A 115 4.70 -21.12 -22.43
N ARG A 116 5.07 -21.46 -23.67
CA ARG A 116 6.27 -20.89 -24.30
C ARG A 116 5.93 -19.46 -24.73
N ALA A 117 5.91 -18.51 -23.80
CA ALA A 117 5.84 -17.10 -24.14
C ALA A 117 7.25 -16.53 -24.27
N ALA A 118 7.51 -15.84 -25.38
CA ALA A 118 8.78 -15.16 -25.63
C ALA A 118 9.15 -14.29 -24.43
N GLN A 119 10.39 -14.40 -23.94
CA GLN A 119 10.95 -13.53 -22.90
C GLN A 119 10.92 -12.07 -23.38
N VAL A 120 9.80 -11.39 -23.18
CA VAL A 120 9.73 -9.93 -23.33
C VAL A 120 10.62 -9.38 -22.22
N ARG A 121 11.78 -8.81 -22.61
CA ARG A 121 12.67 -8.13 -21.67
C ARG A 121 11.86 -7.11 -20.88
N ALA A 122 11.87 -7.23 -19.56
CA ALA A 122 11.22 -6.28 -18.68
C ALA A 122 11.79 -4.88 -18.97
N THR A 123 10.94 -3.94 -19.37
CA THR A 123 11.33 -2.56 -19.59
C THR A 123 11.23 -1.78 -18.30
N PHE A 124 12.04 -0.73 -18.15
CA PHE A 124 12.01 0.13 -16.95
C PHE A 124 10.59 0.59 -16.60
N ALA A 125 9.85 1.08 -17.59
CA ALA A 125 8.47 1.55 -17.40
C ALA A 125 7.54 0.42 -16.95
N SER A 126 7.66 -0.79 -17.51
CA SER A 126 6.84 -1.94 -17.10
C SER A 126 7.12 -2.36 -15.66
N VAL A 127 8.39 -2.35 -15.23
CA VAL A 127 8.78 -2.69 -13.86
C VAL A 127 8.29 -1.65 -12.87
N VAL A 128 8.47 -0.37 -13.17
CA VAL A 128 7.97 0.73 -12.32
C VAL A 128 6.44 0.71 -12.21
N ALA A 129 5.74 0.45 -13.31
CA ALA A 129 4.28 0.30 -13.29
C ALA A 129 3.84 -0.89 -12.41
N GLN A 130 4.52 -2.04 -12.52
CA GLN A 130 4.25 -3.20 -11.66
C GLN A 130 4.50 -2.89 -10.18
N ILE A 131 5.59 -2.19 -9.86
CA ILE A 131 5.89 -1.74 -8.50
C ILE A 131 4.73 -0.91 -7.94
N VAL A 132 4.26 0.09 -8.70
CA VAL A 132 3.19 0.99 -8.27
C VAL A 132 1.88 0.24 -8.05
N ILE A 133 1.50 -0.65 -8.97
CA ILE A 133 0.25 -1.41 -8.86
C ILE A 133 0.28 -2.31 -7.63
N ILE A 134 1.40 -3.00 -7.39
CA ILE A 134 1.53 -3.91 -6.24
C ILE A 134 1.58 -3.11 -4.93
N ASP A 135 2.31 -1.99 -4.88
CA ASP A 135 2.34 -1.12 -3.70
C ASP A 135 0.96 -0.56 -3.37
N ILE A 136 0.15 -0.20 -4.36
CA ILE A 136 -1.24 0.22 -4.13
C ILE A 136 -2.02 -0.87 -3.41
N VAL A 137 -1.91 -2.13 -3.85
CA VAL A 137 -2.62 -3.25 -3.24
C VAL A 137 -2.14 -3.49 -1.80
N PHE A 138 -0.84 -3.48 -1.53
CA PHE A 138 -0.31 -3.69 -0.18
C PHE A 138 -0.51 -2.50 0.76
N SER A 139 -0.45 -1.28 0.23
CA SER A 139 -0.64 -0.07 1.04
C SER A 139 -2.09 0.15 1.46
N LEU A 140 -3.08 -0.50 0.81
CA LEU A 140 -4.46 -0.49 1.30
C LEU A 140 -4.55 -1.03 2.72
N ASP A 141 -3.90 -2.16 3.01
CA ASP A 141 -3.97 -2.82 4.32
C ASP A 141 -3.31 -1.98 5.43
N SER A 142 -2.15 -1.40 5.13
CA SER A 142 -1.42 -0.56 6.08
C SER A 142 -2.18 0.76 6.36
N VAL A 143 -2.75 1.38 5.31
CA VAL A 143 -3.55 2.60 5.45
C VAL A 143 -4.83 2.35 6.24
N ILE A 144 -5.54 1.24 5.98
CA ILE A 144 -6.75 0.88 6.75
C ILE A 144 -6.39 0.69 8.23
N THR A 145 -5.28 0.00 8.52
CA THR A 145 -4.77 -0.19 9.89
C THR A 145 -4.44 1.15 10.54
N ALA A 146 -3.73 2.03 9.83
CA ALA A 146 -3.34 3.34 10.34
C ALA A 146 -4.56 4.23 10.65
N VAL A 147 -5.59 4.22 9.79
CA VAL A 147 -6.86 4.90 10.05
C VAL A 147 -7.55 4.31 11.28
N GLY A 148 -7.55 2.98 11.43
CA GLY A 148 -8.16 2.29 12.56
C GLY A 148 -7.50 2.61 13.91
N ILE A 149 -6.20 2.89 13.92
CA ILE A 149 -5.43 3.16 15.16
C ILE A 149 -5.54 4.61 15.61
N SER A 150 -5.31 5.58 14.70
CA SER A 150 -5.19 6.99 15.09
C SER A 150 -6.31 7.87 14.58
N GLY A 151 -6.85 7.58 13.37
CA GLY A 151 -7.82 8.44 12.69
C GLY A 151 -7.34 9.89 12.40
N ASN A 152 -6.11 10.24 12.80
CA ASN A 152 -5.56 11.57 12.72
C ASN A 152 -4.51 11.65 11.60
N LEU A 153 -4.88 12.29 10.51
CA LEU A 153 -4.00 12.55 9.35
C LEU A 153 -2.66 13.18 9.75
N TRP A 154 -2.67 14.05 10.76
CA TRP A 154 -1.47 14.75 11.24
C TRP A 154 -0.46 13.82 11.93
N VAL A 155 -0.87 12.62 12.34
CA VAL A 155 0.00 11.59 12.90
C VAL A 155 0.37 10.56 11.83
N MET A 156 -0.60 10.16 11.02
CA MET A 156 -0.41 9.12 10.02
C MET A 156 0.54 9.56 8.88
N VAL A 157 0.41 10.79 8.37
CA VAL A 157 1.28 11.26 7.27
C VAL A 157 2.75 11.33 7.70
N PRO A 158 3.11 11.94 8.85
CA PRO A 158 4.48 11.87 9.34
C PRO A 158 4.98 10.44 9.60
N ALA A 159 4.13 9.53 10.10
CA ALA A 159 4.52 8.13 10.29
C ALA A 159 4.93 7.46 8.97
N VAL A 160 4.12 7.62 7.91
CA VAL A 160 4.43 7.12 6.56
C VAL A 160 5.72 7.73 6.02
N LEU A 161 5.92 9.04 6.19
CA LEU A 161 7.14 9.72 5.73
C LEU A 161 8.39 9.23 6.48
N ILE A 162 8.32 9.06 7.80
CA ILE A 162 9.43 8.55 8.60
C ILE A 162 9.74 7.10 8.19
N ALA A 163 8.72 6.25 8.07
CA ALA A 163 8.88 4.87 7.62
C ALA A 163 9.48 4.80 6.21
N ALA A 164 9.07 5.68 5.30
CA ALA A 164 9.63 5.78 3.95
C ALA A 164 11.12 6.15 3.94
N VAL A 165 11.54 7.09 4.79
CA VAL A 165 12.97 7.45 4.92
C VAL A 165 13.76 6.26 5.44
N VAL A 166 13.25 5.54 6.44
CA VAL A 166 13.88 4.29 6.93
C VAL A 166 13.99 3.29 5.78
N MET A 167 12.89 3.02 5.07
CA MET A 167 12.87 2.10 3.92
C MET A 167 13.89 2.48 2.84
N LEU A 168 14.03 3.77 2.51
CA LEU A 168 15.03 4.25 1.55
C LEU A 168 16.45 3.91 1.99
N VAL A 169 16.79 4.18 3.27
CA VAL A 169 18.10 3.88 3.84
C VAL A 169 18.40 2.39 3.81
N PHE A 170 17.40 1.55 4.09
CA PHE A 170 17.56 0.09 4.12
C PHE A 170 17.38 -0.60 2.75
N SER A 171 16.83 0.08 1.75
CA SER A 171 16.56 -0.50 0.42
C SER A 171 17.81 -0.96 -0.34
N GLY A 172 18.95 -0.31 -0.12
CA GLY A 172 20.24 -0.71 -0.70
C GLY A 172 20.76 -2.02 -0.08
N PRO A 173 20.91 -2.10 1.25
CA PRO A 173 21.29 -3.33 1.95
C PRO A 173 20.35 -4.53 1.70
N ILE A 174 19.04 -4.30 1.59
CA ILE A 174 18.05 -5.37 1.33
C ILE A 174 18.18 -5.94 -0.10
N ALA A 175 18.71 -5.15 -1.05
CA ALA A 175 18.84 -5.56 -2.44
C ALA A 175 20.16 -6.28 -2.77
N ARG A 176 21.06 -6.47 -1.80
CA ARG A 176 22.34 -7.18 -1.94
C ARG A 176 22.27 -8.54 -1.27
#